data_AF-A0AAW2JH38-F1
#
_entry.id   AF-A0AAW2JH38-F1
#
_cell.length_a   1.000
_cell.length_b   1.000
_cell.length_c   1.000
_cell.angle_alpha   90.00
_cell.angle_beta   90.00
_cell.angle_gamma   90.00
#
_symmetry.space_group_name_H-M   'P 1'
#
loop_
_entity.id
_entity.type
_entity.pdbx_description
1 polymer ?
#
loop_
_entity_poly.entity_id
_entity_poly.type
_entity_poly.pdbx_seq_one_letter_code
_entity_poly.pdbx_strand_id
1 'polypeptide(L)'
;MEHPPQGRHALGTVDRRCLSQRGSVWDWQPKKGDSPLLQRLAEIRNKIITAFGSPEAAIEHMDEWNSSKGLDTSKVYEYFRPKRAKQPWQTVIWKAFIPPKYSFILWLGLRGRLSTRDRLMFLQEDSSCSLCINTQETAKHLFFECPFSNLVWTNIRQWLGIHRRMSTLLSAVNGS
;
A
#
# COMPACT_ATOMS: atom_id res chain seq x y z
N MET A 1 54.54 -12.90 -24.62
CA MET A 1 53.66 -13.21 -23.47
C MET A 1 53.89 -12.10 -22.46
N GLU A 2 53.03 -11.08 -22.43
CA GLU A 2 51.80 -11.04 -21.59
C GLU A 2 52.18 -11.06 -20.10
N HIS A 3 51.81 -10.16 -19.18
CA HIS A 3 50.94 -8.99 -19.08
C HIS A 3 51.41 -8.20 -17.83
N PRO A 4 51.04 -6.91 -17.66
CA PRO A 4 51.27 -6.14 -16.43
C PRO A 4 50.09 -6.25 -15.45
N PRO A 5 50.28 -6.05 -14.14
CA PRO A 5 49.18 -5.54 -13.31
C PRO A 5 49.75 -4.59 -12.19
N GLN A 6 49.14 -3.52 -11.67
CA GLN A 6 47.78 -2.95 -11.72
C GLN A 6 47.88 -1.44 -11.44
N GLY A 7 47.11 -0.65 -12.19
CA GLY A 7 46.90 0.75 -11.91
C GLY A 7 46.07 0.94 -10.63
N ARG A 8 46.52 1.85 -9.76
CA ARG A 8 45.70 2.41 -8.70
C ARG A 8 44.58 3.23 -9.35
N HIS A 9 43.33 2.76 -9.23
CA HIS A 9 42.16 3.58 -9.52
C HIS A 9 42.11 4.74 -8.54
N ALA A 10 42.45 5.93 -9.01
CA ALA A 10 42.14 7.17 -8.32
C ALA A 10 40.62 7.32 -8.27
N LEU A 11 40.07 7.35 -7.04
CA LEU A 11 38.72 7.84 -6.79
C LEU A 11 38.65 9.28 -7.30
N GLY A 12 38.00 9.45 -8.46
CA GLY A 12 37.75 10.75 -9.05
C GLY A 12 36.93 11.61 -8.10
N THR A 13 37.59 12.61 -7.50
CA THR A 13 36.93 13.76 -6.90
C THR A 13 36.00 14.37 -7.95
N VAL A 14 34.70 14.31 -7.71
CA VAL A 14 33.70 14.99 -8.54
C VAL A 14 34.01 16.49 -8.48
N ASP A 15 34.47 17.05 -9.60
CA ASP A 15 34.78 18.48 -9.74
C ASP A 15 33.50 19.30 -9.52
N ARG A 16 33.46 20.08 -8.44
CA ARG A 16 32.34 20.96 -8.08
C ARG A 16 32.06 22.02 -9.14
N ARG A 17 32.99 22.30 -10.07
CA ARG A 17 32.79 23.31 -11.13
C ARG A 17 31.78 22.90 -12.21
N CYS A 18 31.54 21.60 -12.42
CA CYS A 18 30.57 21.11 -13.40
C CYS A 18 29.10 21.29 -12.98
N LEU A 19 28.82 21.60 -11.71
CA LEU A 19 27.46 21.87 -11.22
C LEU A 19 26.94 23.25 -11.66
N SER A 20 27.81 24.16 -12.12
CA SER A 20 27.41 25.53 -12.48
C SER A 20 26.77 25.68 -13.87
N GLN A 21 26.89 24.67 -14.75
CA GLN A 21 26.37 24.73 -16.14
C GLN A 21 25.06 23.96 -16.33
N ARG A 22 24.55 23.26 -15.31
CA ARG A 22 23.22 22.67 -15.31
C ARG A 22 22.34 23.57 -14.45
N GLY A 23 21.23 24.07 -15.01
CA GLY A 23 20.24 24.83 -14.25
C GLY A 23 19.83 24.08 -12.97
N SER A 24 19.33 24.81 -11.97
CA SER A 24 18.92 24.22 -10.70
C SER A 24 17.97 23.05 -10.94
N VAL A 25 18.08 22.00 -10.12
CA VAL A 25 17.11 20.90 -10.13
C VAL A 25 15.68 21.41 -9.87
N TRP A 26 15.55 22.61 -9.27
CA TRP A 26 14.29 23.30 -9.02
C TRP A 26 13.70 23.97 -10.27
N ASP A 27 14.55 24.38 -11.21
CA ASP A 27 14.14 25.04 -12.47
C ASP A 27 13.97 24.07 -13.63
N TRP A 28 14.50 22.85 -13.49
CA TRP A 28 14.46 21.83 -14.52
C TRP A 28 13.02 21.40 -14.87
N GLN A 29 12.70 21.22 -16.15
CA GLN A 29 11.37 20.76 -16.59
C GLN A 29 11.46 19.39 -17.28
N PRO A 30 10.59 18.43 -16.92
CA PRO A 30 10.59 17.10 -17.49
C PRO A 30 10.11 17.12 -18.95
N LYS A 31 10.80 16.35 -19.79
CA LYS A 31 10.48 16.13 -21.20
C LYS A 31 9.85 14.75 -21.39
N LYS A 32 9.06 14.60 -22.45
CA LYS A 32 8.39 13.33 -22.79
C LYS A 32 9.37 12.16 -22.99
N GLY A 33 10.62 12.45 -23.39
CA GLY A 33 11.68 11.45 -23.56
C GLY A 33 12.47 11.10 -22.29
N ASP A 34 12.22 11.79 -21.16
CA ASP A 34 12.92 11.49 -19.91
C ASP A 34 12.42 10.18 -19.29
N SER A 35 13.25 9.57 -18.45
CA SER A 35 12.87 8.33 -17.78
C SER A 35 11.64 8.53 -16.88
N PRO A 36 10.78 7.50 -16.72
CA PRO A 36 9.62 7.58 -15.82
C PRO A 36 9.99 7.96 -14.39
N LEU A 37 11.18 7.55 -13.92
CA LEU A 37 11.70 7.93 -12.61
C LEU A 37 11.90 9.44 -12.49
N LEU A 38 12.56 10.06 -13.48
CA LEU A 38 12.80 11.52 -13.48
C LEU A 38 11.49 12.30 -13.60
N GLN A 39 10.55 11.83 -14.42
CA GLN A 39 9.22 12.42 -14.51
C GLN A 39 8.50 12.38 -13.15
N ARG A 40 8.54 11.24 -12.44
CA ARG A 40 7.95 11.12 -11.08
C ARG A 40 8.62 12.02 -10.05
N LEU A 41 9.95 12.16 -10.10
CA LEU A 41 10.66 13.09 -9.22
C LEU A 41 10.23 14.54 -9.47
N ALA A 42 10.04 14.93 -10.73
CA ALA A 42 9.53 16.26 -11.10
C ALA A 42 8.11 16.49 -10.59
N GLU A 43 7.22 15.49 -10.73
CA GLU A 43 5.85 15.55 -10.21
C GLU A 43 5.84 15.74 -8.69
N ILE A 44 6.67 15.00 -7.97
CA ILE A 44 6.79 15.11 -6.51
C ILE A 44 7.30 16.49 -6.12
N ARG A 45 8.36 16.98 -6.77
CA ARG A 45 8.90 18.33 -6.58
C ARG A 45 7.82 19.39 -6.79
N ASN A 46 7.10 19.34 -7.91
CA ASN A 46 6.06 20.32 -8.24
C ASN A 46 4.93 20.29 -7.19
N LYS A 47 4.54 19.11 -6.69
CA LYS A 47 3.56 19.00 -5.60
C LYS A 47 4.03 19.67 -4.31
N ILE A 48 5.31 19.51 -3.96
CA ILE A 48 5.91 20.18 -2.79
C ILE A 48 5.89 21.70 -2.99
N ILE A 49 6.34 22.19 -4.16
CA ILE A 49 6.32 23.64 -4.48
C ILE A 49 4.90 24.19 -4.41
N THR A 50 3.90 23.49 -4.97
CA THR A 50 2.50 23.93 -4.88
C THR A 50 1.99 23.94 -3.44
N ALA A 51 2.41 23.00 -2.59
CA ALA A 51 1.97 22.95 -1.20
C ALA A 51 2.57 24.08 -0.34
N PHE A 52 3.82 24.49 -0.61
CA PHE A 52 4.54 25.50 0.17
C PHE A 52 4.61 26.88 -0.50
N GLY A 53 4.10 27.02 -1.71
CA GLY A 53 3.95 28.29 -2.44
C GLY A 53 5.18 28.73 -3.24
N SER A 54 6.41 28.35 -2.82
CA SER A 54 7.63 28.67 -3.56
C SER A 54 8.68 27.55 -3.49
N PRO A 55 9.66 27.52 -4.43
CA PRO A 55 10.81 26.61 -4.33
C PRO A 55 11.64 26.81 -3.07
N GLU A 56 11.82 28.04 -2.60
CA GLU A 56 12.60 28.37 -1.41
C GLU A 56 11.93 27.82 -0.15
N ALA A 57 10.62 28.05 0.00
CA ALA A 57 9.83 27.52 1.10
C ALA A 57 9.78 25.98 1.09
N ALA A 58 9.73 25.38 -0.11
CA ALA A 58 9.82 23.93 -0.28
C ALA A 58 11.17 23.37 0.16
N ILE A 59 12.28 24.04 -0.17
CA ILE A 59 13.64 23.63 0.24
C ILE A 59 13.79 23.72 1.75
N GLU A 60 13.36 24.84 2.36
CA GLU A 60 13.41 25.04 3.81
C GLU A 60 12.63 23.94 4.54
N HIS A 61 11.40 23.66 4.11
CA HIS A 61 10.59 22.61 4.73
C HIS A 61 11.16 21.19 4.50
N MET A 62 11.77 20.94 3.34
CA MET A 62 12.46 19.67 3.09
C MET A 62 13.69 19.49 3.98
N ASP A 63 14.33 20.57 4.42
CA ASP A 63 15.46 20.49 5.35
C ASP A 63 15.01 20.05 6.76
N GLU A 64 13.78 20.35 7.16
CA GLU A 64 13.19 19.80 8.40
C GLU A 64 13.06 18.26 8.37
N TRP A 65 13.03 17.67 7.17
CA TRP A 65 13.02 16.22 7.00
C TRP A 65 14.42 15.61 7.09
N ASN A 66 15.48 16.41 7.15
CA ASN A 66 16.81 15.91 7.40
C ASN A 66 17.04 15.66 8.90
N SER A 67 17.94 14.71 9.17
CA SER A 67 18.53 14.42 10.47
C SER A 67 20.05 14.51 10.36
N SER A 68 20.76 14.39 11.49
CA SER A 68 22.24 14.38 11.52
C SER A 68 22.89 13.29 10.64
N LYS A 69 22.12 12.27 10.22
CA LYS A 69 22.57 11.15 9.38
C LYS A 69 22.05 11.23 7.93
N GLY A 70 21.42 12.34 7.54
CA GLY A 70 20.79 12.52 6.22
C GLY A 70 19.26 12.49 6.29
N LEU A 71 18.61 12.23 5.15
CA LEU A 71 17.16 12.29 5.00
C LEU A 71 16.44 11.28 5.90
N ASP A 72 15.53 11.78 6.74
CA ASP A 72 14.62 10.95 7.52
C ASP A 72 13.45 10.50 6.64
N THR A 73 13.56 9.29 6.12
CA THR A 73 12.56 8.68 5.26
C THR A 73 11.21 8.51 5.95
N SER A 74 11.15 8.47 7.30
CA SER A 74 9.90 8.35 8.05
C SER A 74 9.10 9.65 8.00
N LYS A 75 9.76 10.80 8.17
CA LYS A 75 9.12 12.13 8.04
C LYS A 75 8.57 12.34 6.63
N VAL A 76 9.38 12.02 5.62
CA VAL A 76 8.99 12.08 4.21
C VAL A 76 7.79 11.18 3.95
N TYR A 77 7.84 9.93 4.42
CA TYR A 77 6.74 8.98 4.25
C TYR A 77 5.45 9.49 4.91
N GLU A 78 5.50 9.99 6.14
CA GLU A 78 4.33 10.49 6.85
C GLU A 78 3.71 11.73 6.19
N TYR A 79 4.53 12.57 5.55
CA TYR A 79 4.04 13.70 4.76
C TYR A 79 3.29 13.24 3.50
N PHE A 80 3.90 12.35 2.71
CA PHE A 80 3.30 11.90 1.43
C PHE A 80 2.21 10.86 1.58
N ARG A 81 2.17 10.14 2.70
CA ARG A 81 1.19 9.08 2.93
C ARG A 81 -0.22 9.68 2.97
N PRO A 82 -1.18 9.14 2.20
CA PRO A 82 -2.57 9.53 2.32
C PRO A 82 -3.11 9.22 3.72
N LYS A 83 -3.47 10.27 4.47
CA LYS A 83 -4.14 10.13 5.78
C LYS A 83 -5.59 9.72 5.54
N ARG A 84 -5.90 8.44 5.73
CA ARG A 84 -7.26 7.90 5.63
C ARG A 84 -7.94 7.90 6.99
N ALA A 85 -9.25 8.15 7.00
CA ALA A 85 -10.05 8.02 8.21
C ALA A 85 -9.90 6.61 8.80
N LYS A 86 -9.60 6.53 10.10
CA LYS A 86 -9.60 5.27 10.84
C LYS A 86 -11.00 4.68 10.76
N GLN A 87 -11.07 3.44 10.32
CA GLN A 87 -12.35 2.74 10.24
C GLN A 87 -12.65 2.05 11.57
N PRO A 88 -13.89 2.08 12.09
CA PRO A 88 -14.23 1.49 13.38
C PRO A 88 -13.77 0.02 13.52
N TRP A 89 -13.94 -0.75 12.45
CA TRP A 89 -13.57 -2.16 12.39
C TRP A 89 -12.06 -2.43 12.55
N GLN A 90 -11.17 -1.44 12.36
CA GLN A 90 -9.72 -1.65 12.47
C GLN A 90 -9.32 -2.11 13.87
N THR A 91 -9.91 -1.50 14.90
CA THR A 91 -9.60 -1.86 16.30
C THR A 91 -10.08 -3.25 16.66
N VAL A 92 -11.16 -3.73 16.02
CA VAL A 92 -11.75 -5.04 16.30
C VAL A 92 -10.91 -6.16 15.72
N ILE A 93 -10.37 -5.98 14.51
CA ILE A 93 -9.66 -7.05 13.81
C ILE A 93 -8.20 -7.22 14.25
N TRP A 94 -7.59 -6.20 14.86
CA TRP A 94 -6.19 -6.22 15.29
C TRP A 94 -6.01 -6.48 16.80
N LYS A 95 -6.95 -7.20 17.43
CA LYS A 95 -6.83 -7.59 18.85
C LYS A 95 -5.79 -8.70 19.01
N ALA A 96 -4.99 -8.63 20.09
CA ALA A 96 -3.86 -9.52 20.33
C ALA A 96 -4.23 -11.02 20.38
N PHE A 97 -5.45 -11.36 20.79
CA PHE A 97 -5.94 -12.74 20.83
C PHE A 97 -6.35 -13.29 19.46
N ILE A 98 -6.43 -12.46 18.41
CA ILE A 98 -6.75 -12.89 17.05
C ILE A 98 -5.44 -13.19 16.34
N PRO A 99 -5.20 -14.45 15.91
CA PRO A 99 -4.02 -14.77 15.13
C PRO A 99 -3.90 -13.88 13.86
N PRO A 100 -2.70 -13.36 13.54
CA PRO A 100 -2.51 -12.40 12.44
C PRO A 100 -3.06 -12.85 11.09
N LYS A 101 -3.03 -14.16 10.81
CA LYS A 101 -3.60 -14.73 9.58
C LYS A 101 -5.10 -14.41 9.42
N TYR A 102 -5.87 -14.48 10.50
CA TYR A 102 -7.31 -14.23 10.45
C TYR A 102 -7.60 -12.72 10.37
N SER A 103 -6.84 -11.90 11.11
CA SER A 103 -6.90 -10.44 10.99
C SER A 103 -6.62 -9.97 9.57
N PHE A 104 -5.62 -10.57 8.91
CA PHE A 104 -5.25 -10.24 7.54
C PHE A 104 -6.34 -10.63 6.53
N ILE A 105 -6.90 -11.84 6.64
CA ILE A 105 -8.01 -12.29 5.77
C ILE A 105 -9.23 -11.37 5.95
N LEU A 106 -9.60 -11.06 7.20
CA LEU A 106 -10.74 -10.19 7.49
C LEU A 106 -10.49 -8.75 7.01
N TRP A 107 -9.27 -8.23 7.16
CA TRP A 107 -8.86 -6.94 6.61
C TRP A 107 -9.00 -6.90 5.08
N LEU A 108 -8.56 -7.94 4.37
CA LEU A 108 -8.77 -8.05 2.92
C LEU A 108 -10.26 -8.08 2.59
N GLY A 109 -11.05 -8.85 3.33
CA GLY A 109 -12.49 -8.96 3.14
C GLY A 109 -13.22 -7.63 3.31
N LEU A 110 -12.95 -6.91 4.39
CA LEU A 110 -13.52 -5.60 4.68
C LEU A 110 -13.14 -4.53 3.64
N ARG A 111 -11.98 -4.69 2.99
CA ARG A 111 -11.53 -3.82 1.91
C ARG A 111 -12.03 -4.23 0.53
N GLY A 112 -12.79 -5.33 0.44
CA GLY A 112 -13.12 -5.95 -0.84
C GLY A 112 -11.84 -6.20 -1.62
N ARG A 113 -10.91 -6.98 -1.05
CA ARG A 113 -9.62 -7.38 -1.65
C ARG A 113 -9.32 -8.87 -1.49
N LEU A 114 -10.32 -9.66 -1.12
CA LEU A 114 -10.18 -11.11 -1.17
C LEU A 114 -10.05 -11.60 -2.61
N SER A 115 -9.27 -12.65 -2.79
CA SER A 115 -9.05 -13.31 -4.08
C SER A 115 -10.12 -14.36 -4.32
N THR A 116 -11.39 -13.93 -4.37
CA THR A 116 -12.53 -14.80 -4.71
C THR A 116 -12.63 -14.99 -6.22
N ARG A 117 -13.26 -16.08 -6.67
CA ARG A 117 -13.32 -16.41 -8.12
C ARG A 117 -13.95 -15.30 -8.98
N ASP A 118 -14.93 -14.55 -8.47
CA ASP A 118 -15.50 -13.38 -9.14
C ASP A 118 -14.47 -12.31 -9.53
N ARG A 119 -13.33 -12.24 -8.85
CA ARG A 119 -12.24 -11.30 -9.14
C ARG A 119 -11.11 -11.88 -9.97
N LEU A 120 -11.08 -13.21 -10.08
CA LEU A 120 -10.11 -13.97 -10.87
C LEU A 120 -10.66 -14.38 -12.24
N MET A 121 -11.78 -13.79 -12.68
CA MET A 121 -12.39 -14.13 -13.98
C MET A 121 -11.45 -13.93 -15.18
N PHE A 122 -10.42 -13.08 -15.05
CA PHE A 122 -9.39 -12.91 -16.08
C PHE A 122 -8.52 -14.16 -16.30
N LEU A 123 -8.51 -15.11 -15.36
CA LEU A 123 -7.84 -16.41 -15.49
C LEU A 123 -8.69 -17.45 -16.24
N GLN A 124 -9.94 -17.12 -16.61
CA GLN A 124 -10.87 -18.02 -17.31
C GLN A 124 -11.12 -19.37 -16.59
N GLU A 125 -10.98 -19.39 -15.26
CA GLU A 125 -11.26 -20.56 -14.44
C GLU A 125 -12.73 -20.63 -14.03
N ASP A 126 -13.18 -21.82 -13.62
CA ASP A 126 -14.50 -22.04 -13.07
C ASP A 126 -14.78 -21.08 -11.91
N SER A 127 -15.91 -20.37 -12.03
CA SER A 127 -16.30 -19.33 -11.07
C SER A 127 -17.10 -19.88 -9.88
N SER A 128 -17.39 -21.18 -9.87
CA SER A 128 -18.16 -21.85 -8.82
C SER A 128 -17.44 -21.82 -7.47
N CYS A 129 -18.21 -21.71 -6.40
CA CYS A 129 -17.71 -21.73 -5.04
C CYS A 129 -17.05 -23.06 -4.73
N SER A 130 -15.82 -22.99 -4.20
CA SER A 130 -15.04 -24.15 -3.78
C SER A 130 -15.69 -25.02 -2.71
N LEU A 131 -16.67 -24.50 -1.96
CA LEU A 131 -17.33 -25.19 -0.86
C LEU A 131 -18.63 -25.90 -1.27
N CYS A 132 -19.48 -25.23 -2.06
CA CYS A 132 -20.80 -25.78 -2.45
C CYS A 132 -20.87 -26.21 -3.92
N ILE A 133 -19.91 -25.78 -4.75
CA ILE A 133 -19.77 -26.10 -6.18
C ILE A 133 -20.97 -25.64 -7.05
N ASN A 134 -21.99 -25.00 -6.46
CA ASN A 134 -23.28 -24.73 -7.11
C ASN A 134 -23.52 -23.25 -7.47
N THR A 135 -22.79 -22.32 -6.85
CA THR A 135 -23.04 -20.88 -7.00
C THR A 135 -21.72 -20.14 -7.19
N GLN A 136 -21.74 -19.02 -7.91
CA GLN A 136 -20.55 -18.20 -8.12
C GLN A 136 -19.88 -17.79 -6.80
N GLU A 137 -18.56 -17.97 -6.71
CA GLU A 137 -17.79 -17.60 -5.54
C GLU A 137 -17.62 -16.08 -5.46
N THR A 138 -18.36 -15.48 -4.55
CA THR A 138 -18.14 -14.11 -4.09
C THR A 138 -17.80 -14.13 -2.61
N ALA A 139 -17.20 -13.06 -2.08
CA ALA A 139 -16.98 -12.95 -0.64
C ALA A 139 -18.29 -13.08 0.15
N LYS A 140 -19.38 -12.49 -0.35
CA LYS A 140 -20.70 -12.59 0.29
C LYS A 140 -21.19 -14.03 0.34
N HIS A 141 -21.08 -14.76 -0.78
CA HIS A 141 -21.45 -16.16 -0.84
C HIS A 141 -20.57 -17.00 0.09
N LEU A 142 -19.25 -16.91 -0.06
CA LEU A 142 -18.28 -17.69 0.69
C LEU A 142 -18.46 -17.55 2.21
N PHE A 143 -18.76 -16.35 2.72
CA PHE A 143 -18.92 -16.14 4.16
C PHE A 143 -20.35 -16.32 4.66
N PHE A 144 -21.40 -15.99 3.89
CA PHE A 144 -22.75 -15.85 4.47
C PHE A 144 -23.86 -16.63 3.75
N GLU A 145 -23.76 -16.84 2.45
CA GLU A 145 -24.84 -17.47 1.67
C GLU A 145 -24.56 -18.93 1.31
N CYS A 146 -23.28 -19.33 1.32
CA CYS A 146 -22.87 -20.71 1.07
C CYS A 146 -23.50 -21.64 2.11
N PRO A 147 -24.18 -22.73 1.70
CA PRO A 147 -24.81 -23.67 2.64
C PRO A 147 -23.82 -24.22 3.68
N PHE A 148 -22.58 -24.51 3.28
CA PHE A 148 -21.53 -24.96 4.17
C PHE A 148 -21.21 -23.90 5.23
N SER A 149 -20.93 -22.67 4.82
CA SER A 149 -20.60 -21.58 5.74
C SER A 149 -21.77 -21.21 6.63
N ASN A 150 -23.00 -21.29 6.13
CA ASN A 150 -24.21 -21.03 6.91
C ASN A 150 -24.37 -22.05 8.05
N LEU A 151 -24.09 -23.34 7.79
CA LEU A 151 -24.09 -24.37 8.81
C LEU A 151 -23.06 -24.05 9.92
N VAL A 152 -21.83 -23.70 9.53
CA VAL A 152 -20.77 -23.31 10.48
C VAL A 152 -21.19 -22.11 11.33
N TRP A 153 -21.70 -21.05 10.69
CA TRP A 153 -22.14 -19.85 11.42
C TRP A 153 -23.34 -20.11 12.32
N THR A 154 -24.24 -21.01 11.94
CA THR A 154 -25.39 -21.35 12.77
C THR A 154 -24.94 -22.05 14.04
N ASN A 155 -24.01 -23.00 13.95
CA ASN A 155 -23.44 -23.68 15.11
C ASN A 155 -22.68 -22.70 16.03
N ILE A 156 -21.83 -21.84 15.47
CA ILE A 156 -21.08 -20.84 16.25
C ILE A 156 -22.03 -19.84 16.93
N ARG A 157 -23.05 -19.35 16.21
CA ARG A 157 -24.04 -18.42 16.77
C ARG A 157 -24.83 -19.05 17.91
N GLN A 158 -25.23 -20.31 17.76
CA GLN A 158 -25.93 -21.04 18.81
C GLN A 158 -25.04 -21.22 20.05
N TRP A 159 -23.78 -21.61 19.84
CA TRP A 159 -22.80 -21.78 20.93
C TRP A 159 -22.53 -20.48 21.70
N LEU A 160 -22.48 -19.34 21.00
CA LEU A 160 -22.20 -18.03 21.60
C LEU A 160 -23.46 -17.24 22.00
N GLY A 161 -24.68 -17.79 21.79
CA GLY A 161 -25.93 -17.07 22.08
C GLY A 161 -26.17 -15.84 21.19
N ILE A 162 -25.59 -15.80 19.99
CA ILE A 162 -25.70 -14.67 19.05
C ILE A 162 -26.94 -14.85 18.16
N HIS A 163 -27.96 -14.02 18.37
CA HIS A 163 -29.23 -14.14 17.66
C HIS A 163 -29.28 -13.35 16.34
N ARG A 164 -28.38 -12.38 16.15
CA ARG A 164 -28.32 -11.59 14.91
C ARG A 164 -27.88 -12.45 13.73
N ARG A 165 -28.44 -12.15 12.55
CA ARG A 165 -27.92 -12.69 11.28
C ARG A 165 -26.76 -11.81 10.81
N MET A 166 -25.71 -12.45 10.33
CA MET A 166 -24.59 -11.77 9.68
C MET A 166 -24.78 -11.93 8.17
N SER A 167 -24.88 -10.80 7.46
CA SER A 167 -25.07 -10.78 6.00
C SER A 167 -23.88 -10.14 5.28
N THR A 168 -23.01 -9.46 6.02
CA THR A 168 -21.80 -8.80 5.53
C THR A 168 -20.69 -8.86 6.57
N LEU A 169 -19.43 -8.79 6.13
CA LEU A 169 -18.27 -8.72 7.03
C LEU A 169 -18.35 -7.48 7.94
N LEU A 170 -18.87 -6.36 7.44
CA LEU A 170 -19.04 -5.15 8.23
C LEU A 170 -20.07 -5.35 9.36
N SER A 171 -21.22 -5.97 9.07
CA SER A 171 -22.23 -6.30 10.09
C SER A 171 -21.71 -7.30 11.13
N ALA A 172 -20.86 -8.22 10.73
CA ALA A 172 -20.25 -9.21 11.63
C ALA A 172 -19.32 -8.52 12.63
N VAL A 173 -18.53 -7.55 12.18
CA VAL A 173 -17.51 -6.86 12.98
C VAL A 173 -18.10 -5.70 13.81
N ASN A 174 -19.03 -4.93 13.26
CA ASN A 174 -19.61 -3.76 13.94
C ASN A 174 -20.67 -4.09 14.99
N GLY A 175 -21.22 -5.31 14.99
CA GLY A 175 -22.16 -5.71 16.04
C GLY A 175 -21.48 -6.23 17.32
N SER A 176 -20.15 -6.26 17.36
CA SER A 176 -19.36 -6.80 18.49
C SER A 176 -19.34 -5.85 19.67
#